data_AF-A0A1J0VME4-F1
#
_entry.id   AF-A0A1J0VME4-F1
#
_cell.length_a   1.000
_cell.length_b   1.000
_cell.length_c   1.000
_cell.angle_alpha   90.00
_cell.angle_beta   90.00
_cell.angle_gamma   90.00
#
_symmetry.space_group_name_H-M   'P 1'
#
loop_
_entity.id
_entity.type
_entity.pdbx_description
1 polymer ?
#
loop_
_entity_poly.entity_id
_entity_poly.type
_entity_poly.pdbx_seq_one_letter_code
_entity_poly.pdbx_strand_id
1 'polypeptide(L)'
;MLWWLIAIVIVSVAALLYLRAEQNKRDARDLEQAQAEARVTIERLGGQVYQLSPRNEAARQALADASERYNAAGGQIDRATSAGQAHLAKQSALEGLYYIRAARVAMDMDPGPPIPALDGQEIAGQVDRQRIVEHNGRRIAASPAPSAGTPNYFPGGRVAGRPVPAGWYSEPWWKPALIAGAWGAGSALLFASLFTGMAGVGYTAQAFENGTGEDSLGQGDEGEGTDGSWDGDPGLDDHGFDGGFDGF
;
A
#
# COMPACT_ATOMS: atom_id res chain seq x y z
N MET A 1 -45.45 -33.03 -14.28
CA MET A 1 -44.98 -31.78 -13.63
C MET A 1 -43.87 -32.03 -12.62
N LEU A 2 -44.04 -32.91 -11.61
CA LEU A 2 -43.03 -33.20 -10.58
C LEU A 2 -41.66 -33.68 -11.13
N TRP A 3 -41.65 -34.60 -12.10
CA TRP A 3 -40.41 -35.11 -12.71
C TRP A 3 -39.58 -34.03 -13.42
N TRP A 4 -40.23 -33.03 -14.01
CA TRP A 4 -39.55 -31.89 -14.66
C TRP A 4 -38.90 -30.97 -13.63
N LEU A 5 -39.56 -30.75 -12.49
CA LEU A 5 -38.98 -29.97 -11.38
C LEU A 5 -37.75 -30.67 -10.80
N ILE A 6 -37.80 -31.99 -10.62
CA ILE A 6 -36.65 -32.79 -10.15
C ILE A 6 -35.48 -32.70 -11.14
N ALA A 7 -35.76 -32.84 -12.44
CA ALA A 7 -34.72 -32.73 -13.47
C ALA A 7 -34.05 -31.34 -13.48
N ILE A 8 -34.84 -30.27 -13.36
CA ILE A 8 -34.33 -28.89 -13.29
C ILE A 8 -33.45 -28.71 -12.06
N VAL A 9 -33.88 -29.18 -10.89
CA VAL A 9 -33.08 -29.08 -9.66
C VAL A 9 -31.75 -29.81 -9.80
N ILE A 10 -31.73 -31.01 -10.37
CA ILE A 10 -30.49 -31.78 -10.58
C ILE A 10 -29.54 -31.03 -11.53
N VAL A 11 -30.04 -30.49 -12.64
CA VAL A 11 -29.23 -29.73 -13.59
C VAL A 11 -28.68 -28.45 -12.94
N SER A 12 -29.51 -27.72 -12.19
CA SER A 12 -29.10 -26.51 -11.48
C SER A 12 -28.02 -26.80 -10.42
N VAL A 13 -28.16 -27.90 -9.66
CA VAL A 13 -27.14 -28.31 -8.68
C VAL A 13 -25.85 -28.73 -9.38
N ALA A 14 -25.93 -29.51 -10.47
CA ALA A 14 -24.75 -29.90 -11.24
C ALA A 14 -24.02 -28.69 -11.84
N ALA A 15 -24.77 -27.73 -12.39
CA ALA A 15 -24.23 -26.47 -12.89
C ALA A 15 -23.55 -25.65 -11.78
N LEU A 16 -24.18 -25.53 -10.60
CA LEU A 16 -23.61 -24.82 -9.46
C LEU A 16 -22.30 -25.47 -8.97
N LEU A 17 -22.26 -26.80 -8.86
CA LEU A 17 -21.06 -27.53 -8.46
C LEU A 17 -19.94 -27.40 -9.49
N TYR A 18 -20.26 -27.43 -10.78
CA TYR A 18 -19.30 -27.21 -11.86
C TYR A 18 -18.69 -25.80 -11.80
N LEU A 19 -19.54 -24.78 -11.64
CA LEU A 19 -19.09 -23.38 -11.53
C LEU A 19 -18.19 -23.18 -10.29
N ARG A 20 -18.53 -23.75 -9.14
CA ARG A 20 -17.68 -23.71 -7.94
C ARG A 20 -16.36 -24.43 -8.14
N ALA A 21 -16.37 -25.61 -8.78
CA ALA A 21 -15.15 -26.37 -9.04
C ALA A 21 -14.21 -25.61 -9.98
N GLU A 22 -14.75 -24.93 -10.99
CA GLU A 22 -13.99 -24.11 -11.93
C GLU A 22 -13.42 -22.85 -11.25
N GLN A 23 -14.19 -22.17 -10.41
CA GLN A 23 -13.71 -21.04 -9.59
C GLN A 23 -12.57 -21.47 -8.66
N ASN A 24 -12.75 -22.55 -7.90
CA ASN A 24 -11.72 -23.05 -6.99
C ASN A 24 -10.41 -23.40 -7.71
N LYS A 25 -10.49 -23.93 -8.94
CA LYS A 25 -9.30 -24.22 -9.76
C LYS A 25 -8.59 -22.94 -10.19
N ARG A 26 -9.33 -21.87 -10.51
CA ARG A 26 -8.76 -20.57 -10.87
C ARG A 26 -8.10 -19.93 -9.66
N ASP A 27 -8.81 -19.85 -8.54
CA ASP A 27 -8.30 -19.30 -7.29
C ASP A 27 -7.02 -20.01 -6.81
N ALA A 28 -6.97 -21.34 -6.97
CA ALA A 28 -5.78 -22.13 -6.65
C ALA A 28 -4.59 -21.79 -7.56
N ARG A 29 -4.82 -21.59 -8.86
CA ARG A 29 -3.77 -21.19 -9.81
C ARG A 29 -3.28 -19.76 -9.55
N ASP A 30 -4.20 -18.85 -9.30
CA ASP A 30 -3.89 -17.44 -9.00
C ASP A 30 -3.10 -17.34 -7.69
N LEU A 31 -3.48 -18.13 -6.68
CA LEU A 31 -2.73 -18.26 -5.43
C LEU A 31 -1.31 -18.79 -5.68
N GLU A 32 -1.17 -19.90 -6.43
CA GLU A 32 0.14 -20.50 -6.72
C GLU A 32 1.05 -19.51 -7.45
N GLN A 33 0.53 -18.81 -8.45
CA GLN A 33 1.28 -17.78 -9.18
C GLN A 33 1.68 -16.62 -8.26
N ALA A 34 0.73 -16.07 -7.49
CA ALA A 34 1.01 -14.97 -6.58
C ALA A 34 2.05 -15.36 -5.52
N GLN A 35 1.99 -16.60 -5.02
CA GLN A 35 2.98 -17.12 -4.09
C GLN A 35 4.37 -17.23 -4.73
N ALA A 36 4.46 -17.74 -5.96
CA ALA A 36 5.73 -17.83 -6.68
C ALA A 36 6.37 -16.45 -6.89
N GLU A 37 5.58 -15.46 -7.34
CA GLU A 37 6.07 -14.09 -7.53
C GLU A 37 6.53 -13.43 -6.22
N ALA A 38 5.80 -13.66 -5.14
CA ALA A 38 6.17 -13.17 -3.81
C ALA A 38 7.49 -13.81 -3.35
N ARG A 39 7.63 -15.14 -3.45
CA ARG A 39 8.84 -15.88 -3.04
C ARG A 39 10.07 -15.42 -3.81
N VAL A 40 9.99 -15.27 -5.13
CA VAL A 40 11.11 -14.75 -5.94
C VAL A 40 11.54 -13.35 -5.47
N THR A 41 10.57 -12.48 -5.15
CA THR A 41 10.87 -11.13 -4.67
C THR A 41 11.50 -11.15 -3.27
N ILE A 42 11.01 -12.02 -2.38
CA ILE A 42 11.55 -12.22 -1.02
C ILE A 42 12.96 -12.78 -1.06
N GLU A 43 13.24 -13.77 -1.92
CA GLU A 43 14.57 -14.34 -2.11
C GLU A 43 15.57 -13.30 -2.62
N ARG A 44 15.15 -12.47 -3.59
CA ARG A 44 15.95 -11.34 -4.07
C ARG A 44 16.27 -10.37 -2.94
N LEU A 45 15.29 -10.03 -2.09
CA LEU A 45 15.48 -9.16 -0.93
C LEU A 45 16.45 -9.79 0.08
N GLY A 46 16.23 -11.05 0.47
CA GLY A 46 17.07 -11.77 1.42
C GLY A 46 18.52 -11.83 0.97
N GLY A 47 18.76 -12.11 -0.32
CA GLY A 47 20.10 -12.09 -0.91
C GLY A 47 20.81 -10.74 -0.72
N GLN A 48 20.11 -9.62 -0.88
CA GLN A 48 20.69 -8.29 -0.67
C GLN A 48 20.92 -7.96 0.82
N VAL A 49 19.98 -8.34 1.69
CA VAL A 49 20.08 -8.12 3.15
C VAL A 49 21.33 -8.80 3.71
N TYR A 50 21.63 -10.04 3.30
CA TYR A 50 22.78 -10.79 3.81
C TYR A 50 24.12 -10.40 3.16
N GLN A 51 24.11 -9.76 1.99
CA GLN A 51 25.33 -9.40 1.25
C GLN A 51 25.90 -8.02 1.63
N LEU A 52 25.04 -7.10 2.08
CA LEU A 52 25.46 -5.71 2.34
C LEU A 52 25.88 -5.53 3.80
N SER A 53 27.01 -4.85 4.00
CA SER A 53 27.47 -4.41 5.32
C SER A 53 27.44 -2.88 5.39
N PRO A 54 26.80 -2.27 6.41
CA PRO A 54 26.63 -0.83 6.47
C PRO A 54 27.96 -0.10 6.71
N ARG A 55 28.18 1.02 6.00
CA ARG A 55 29.38 1.88 6.14
C ARG A 55 29.13 3.21 6.84
N ASN A 56 27.86 3.55 7.06
CA ASN A 56 27.44 4.77 7.75
C ASN A 56 26.05 4.57 8.37
N GLU A 57 25.58 5.58 9.10
CA GLU A 57 24.34 5.47 9.86
C GLU A 57 23.10 5.38 8.98
N ALA A 58 23.01 6.17 7.90
CA ALA A 58 21.91 6.09 6.95
C ALA A 58 21.78 4.69 6.32
N ALA A 59 22.91 4.08 5.93
CA ALA A 59 22.94 2.72 5.42
C ALA A 59 22.60 1.68 6.49
N ARG A 60 23.04 1.88 7.74
CA ARG A 60 22.69 1.00 8.87
C ARG A 60 21.18 0.98 9.10
N GLN A 61 20.55 2.15 9.16
CA GLN A 61 19.10 2.27 9.36
C GLN A 61 18.33 1.66 8.20
N ALA A 62 18.70 1.99 6.95
CA ALA A 62 18.06 1.43 5.78
C ALA A 62 18.20 -0.11 5.70
N LEU A 63 19.35 -0.69 6.05
CA LEU A 63 19.50 -2.16 6.10
C LEU A 63 18.70 -2.79 7.25
N ALA A 64 18.54 -2.09 8.38
CA ALA A 64 17.68 -2.54 9.46
C ALA A 64 16.21 -2.57 9.02
N ASP A 65 15.70 -1.47 8.43
CA ASP A 65 14.34 -1.41 7.88
C ASP A 65 14.15 -2.48 6.77
N ALA A 66 15.14 -2.71 5.91
CA ALA A 66 15.09 -3.78 4.90
C ALA A 66 14.96 -5.18 5.53
N SER A 67 15.69 -5.43 6.62
CA SER A 67 15.65 -6.70 7.36
C SER A 67 14.30 -6.92 8.05
N GLU A 68 13.73 -5.85 8.62
CA GLU A 68 12.37 -5.88 9.17
C GLU A 68 11.35 -6.28 8.09
N ARG A 69 11.44 -5.66 6.91
CA ARG A 69 10.57 -5.99 5.77
C ARG A 69 10.77 -7.39 5.24
N TYR A 70 12.00 -7.90 5.21
CA TYR A 70 12.29 -9.28 4.85
C TYR A 70 11.62 -10.28 5.81
N ASN A 71 11.76 -10.07 7.13
CA ASN A 71 11.14 -10.92 8.13
C ASN A 71 9.60 -10.87 8.06
N ALA A 72 9.04 -9.66 7.86
CA ALA A 72 7.60 -9.48 7.70
C ALA A 72 7.07 -10.21 6.46
N ALA A 73 7.72 -10.02 5.30
CA ALA A 73 7.34 -10.66 4.06
C ALA A 73 7.43 -12.18 4.15
N GLY A 74 8.49 -12.72 4.77
CA GLY A 74 8.64 -14.14 5.06
C GLY A 74 7.49 -14.69 5.91
N GLY A 75 7.19 -14.04 7.04
CA GLY A 75 6.09 -14.46 7.91
C GLY A 75 4.69 -14.27 7.30
N GLN A 76 4.52 -13.38 6.32
CA GLN A 76 3.27 -13.21 5.57
C GLN A 76 3.11 -14.32 4.52
N ILE A 77 4.14 -14.59 3.71
CA ILE A 77 4.05 -15.59 2.64
C ILE A 77 3.86 -17.00 3.19
N ASP A 78 4.44 -17.32 4.34
CA ASP A 78 4.31 -18.63 4.98
C ASP A 78 2.88 -18.93 5.46
N ARG A 79 2.07 -17.88 5.69
CA ARG A 79 0.67 -18.00 6.11
C ARG A 79 -0.33 -17.66 5.02
N ALA A 80 0.13 -17.30 3.81
CA ALA A 80 -0.74 -16.82 2.74
C ALA A 80 -1.58 -17.96 2.14
N THR A 81 -2.91 -17.86 2.28
CA THR A 81 -3.91 -18.80 1.75
C THR A 81 -4.78 -18.21 0.65
N SER A 82 -4.53 -16.94 0.25
CA SER A 82 -5.18 -16.30 -0.89
C SER A 82 -4.19 -15.49 -1.72
N ALA A 83 -4.49 -15.27 -3.01
CA ALA A 83 -3.65 -14.47 -3.90
C ALA A 83 -3.41 -13.06 -3.33
N GLY A 84 -4.43 -12.43 -2.76
CA GLY A 84 -4.31 -11.13 -2.09
C GLY A 84 -3.28 -11.14 -0.94
N GLN A 85 -3.28 -12.17 -0.09
CA GLN A 85 -2.29 -12.29 0.99
C GLN A 85 -0.86 -12.49 0.46
N ALA A 86 -0.70 -13.26 -0.63
CA ALA A 86 0.60 -13.41 -1.29
C ALA A 86 1.07 -12.10 -1.93
N HIS A 87 0.16 -11.31 -2.53
CA HIS A 87 0.48 -9.97 -3.03
C HIS A 87 0.91 -9.00 -1.92
N LEU A 88 0.27 -9.03 -0.74
CA LEU A 88 0.72 -8.23 0.41
C LEU A 88 2.14 -8.61 0.86
N ALA A 89 2.48 -9.91 0.83
CA ALA A 89 3.84 -10.37 1.10
C ALA A 89 4.84 -9.85 0.06
N LYS A 90 4.47 -9.88 -1.23
CA LYS A 90 5.27 -9.29 -2.32
C LYS A 90 5.46 -7.79 -2.11
N GLN A 91 4.43 -7.04 -1.74
CA GLN A 91 4.52 -5.60 -1.45
C GLN A 91 5.49 -5.30 -0.32
N SER A 92 5.43 -6.05 0.78
CA SER A 92 6.39 -5.93 1.89
C SER A 92 7.83 -6.19 1.42
N ALA A 93 8.04 -7.18 0.54
CA ALA A 93 9.36 -7.44 -0.03
C ALA A 93 9.84 -6.32 -0.97
N LEU A 94 8.94 -5.74 -1.77
CA LEU A 94 9.26 -4.57 -2.62
C LEU A 94 9.68 -3.37 -1.78
N GLU A 95 8.97 -3.07 -0.68
CA GLU A 95 9.37 -2.04 0.28
C GLU A 95 10.78 -2.29 0.84
N GLY A 96 11.07 -3.55 1.21
CA GLY A 96 12.42 -3.97 1.60
C GLY A 96 13.48 -3.70 0.53
N LEU A 97 13.16 -3.94 -0.76
CA LEU A 97 14.07 -3.64 -1.86
C LEU A 97 14.33 -2.14 -2.03
N TYR A 98 13.34 -1.28 -1.74
CA TYR A 98 13.57 0.17 -1.71
C TYR A 98 14.52 0.57 -0.58
N TYR A 99 14.42 -0.06 0.58
CA TYR A 99 15.38 0.14 1.66
C TYR A 99 16.79 -0.35 1.32
N ILE A 100 16.93 -1.48 0.63
CA ILE A 100 18.21 -1.93 0.07
C ILE A 100 18.79 -0.89 -0.89
N ARG A 101 17.98 -0.38 -1.82
CA ARG A 101 18.37 0.67 -2.75
C ARG A 101 18.85 1.93 -2.00
N ALA A 102 18.11 2.35 -0.98
CA ALA A 102 18.47 3.50 -0.14
C ALA A 102 19.80 3.26 0.61
N ALA A 103 20.04 2.06 1.14
CA ALA A 103 21.31 1.70 1.75
C ALA A 103 22.48 1.78 0.77
N ARG A 104 22.29 1.29 -0.46
CA ARG A 104 23.30 1.36 -1.53
C ARG A 104 23.61 2.81 -1.91
N VAL A 105 22.58 3.64 -2.10
CA VAL A 105 22.74 5.09 -2.35
C VAL A 105 23.50 5.77 -1.19
N ALA A 106 23.15 5.46 0.06
CA ALA A 106 23.85 6.00 1.21
C ALA A 106 25.32 5.60 1.29
N MET A 107 25.71 4.48 0.70
CA MET A 107 27.10 4.00 0.63
C MET A 107 27.83 4.37 -0.67
N ASP A 108 27.23 5.25 -1.49
CA ASP A 108 27.77 5.65 -2.80
C ASP A 108 28.02 4.44 -3.73
N MET A 109 27.08 3.50 -3.70
CA MET A 109 27.09 2.31 -4.56
C MET A 109 26.05 2.44 -5.67
N ASP A 110 26.21 1.65 -6.73
CA ASP A 110 25.15 1.46 -7.73
C ASP A 110 23.81 1.10 -7.03
N PRO A 111 22.72 1.88 -7.23
CA PRO A 111 21.43 1.63 -6.58
C PRO A 111 20.80 0.28 -6.94
N GLY A 112 21.29 -0.37 -8.00
CA GLY A 112 20.79 -1.63 -8.51
C GLY A 112 19.60 -1.46 -9.47
N PRO A 113 19.03 -2.57 -9.95
CA PRO A 113 18.00 -2.55 -10.99
C PRO A 113 16.72 -1.83 -10.52
N PRO A 114 15.90 -1.34 -11.46
CA PRO A 114 14.61 -0.73 -11.15
C PRO A 114 13.74 -1.66 -10.30
N ILE A 115 12.95 -1.06 -9.43
CA ILE A 115 12.01 -1.73 -8.54
C ILE A 115 10.61 -1.28 -9.00
N PRO A 116 9.63 -2.19 -9.10
CA PRO A 116 8.23 -1.80 -9.32
C PRO A 116 7.78 -0.71 -8.33
N ALA A 117 6.90 0.19 -8.79
CA ALA A 117 6.33 1.22 -7.93
C ALA A 117 5.51 0.60 -6.79
N LEU A 118 5.51 1.25 -5.63
CA LEU A 118 4.66 0.88 -4.50
C LEU A 118 3.30 1.57 -4.61
N ASP A 119 2.30 1.00 -3.94
CA ASP A 119 0.96 1.57 -3.90
C ASP A 119 0.97 2.99 -3.31
N GLY A 120 0.42 3.94 -4.08
CA GLY A 120 0.32 5.34 -3.68
C GLY A 120 1.66 6.10 -3.66
N GLN A 121 2.76 5.50 -4.12
CA GLN A 121 4.08 6.15 -4.18
C GLN A 121 4.06 7.36 -5.12
N GLU A 122 3.43 7.23 -6.28
CA GLU A 122 3.30 8.31 -7.26
C GLU A 122 2.50 9.49 -6.71
N ILE A 123 1.35 9.20 -6.07
CA ILE A 123 0.50 10.21 -5.41
C ILE A 123 1.26 10.92 -4.29
N ALA A 124 2.04 10.18 -3.50
CA ALA A 124 2.78 10.75 -2.39
C ALA A 124 3.96 11.62 -2.81
N GLY A 125 4.43 11.48 -4.05
CA GLY A 125 5.56 12.24 -4.56
C GLY A 125 6.86 11.97 -3.78
N GLN A 126 7.79 12.92 -3.88
CA GLN A 126 9.13 12.79 -3.30
C GLN A 126 9.70 14.13 -2.86
N VAL A 127 10.58 14.08 -1.86
CA VAL A 127 11.38 15.22 -1.44
C VAL A 127 12.38 15.58 -2.54
N ASP A 128 12.30 16.79 -3.07
CA ASP A 128 13.18 17.27 -4.16
C ASP A 128 14.33 18.17 -3.66
N ARG A 129 14.22 18.71 -2.44
CA ARG A 129 15.19 19.64 -1.85
C ARG A 129 15.25 19.50 -0.33
N GLN A 130 16.41 19.84 0.24
CA GLN A 130 16.58 19.82 1.69
C GLN A 130 15.71 20.91 2.36
N ARG A 131 15.07 20.54 3.47
CA ARG A 131 14.33 21.47 4.34
C ARG A 131 14.51 21.09 5.80
N ILE A 132 14.65 22.10 6.65
CA ILE A 132 14.67 21.98 8.11
C ILE A 132 13.59 22.92 8.66
N VAL A 133 12.76 22.42 9.57
CA VAL A 133 11.68 23.18 10.21
C VAL A 133 11.72 22.99 11.71
N GLU A 134 11.22 23.97 12.46
CA GLU A 134 10.94 23.85 13.89
C GLU A 134 9.49 23.42 14.08
N HIS A 135 9.26 22.29 14.75
CA HIS A 135 7.94 21.77 15.07
C HIS A 135 7.92 21.26 16.51
N ASN A 136 7.03 21.82 17.34
CA ASN A 136 6.94 21.47 18.77
C ASN A 136 8.28 21.54 19.53
N GLY A 137 9.10 22.56 19.24
CA GLY A 137 10.42 22.75 19.87
C GLY A 137 11.51 21.77 19.40
N ARG A 138 11.26 21.04 18.30
CA ARG A 138 12.20 20.09 17.70
C ARG A 138 12.52 20.50 16.26
N ARG A 139 13.77 20.33 15.85
CA ARG A 139 14.18 20.46 14.45
C ARG A 139 13.90 19.17 13.69
N ILE A 140 13.02 19.25 12.70
CA ILE A 140 12.71 18.16 11.79
C ILE A 140 13.28 18.50 10.42
N ALA A 141 13.97 17.56 9.80
CA ALA A 141 14.57 17.72 8.49
C ALA A 141 14.07 16.67 7.49
N ALA A 142 13.96 17.10 6.23
CA ALA A 142 13.73 16.26 5.06
C ALA A 142 14.80 16.57 4.00
N SER A 143 15.21 15.57 3.22
CA SER A 143 16.25 15.69 2.19
C SER A 143 16.02 14.68 1.06
N PRO A 144 16.37 15.01 -0.21
CA PRO A 144 16.40 14.04 -1.31
C PRO A 144 17.56 13.04 -1.16
N ALA A 145 18.59 13.39 -0.38
CA ALA A 145 19.82 12.61 -0.24
C ALA A 145 20.10 12.21 1.21
N PRO A 146 20.76 11.06 1.44
CA PRO A 146 21.13 10.61 2.78
C PRO A 146 22.17 11.55 3.41
N SER A 147 22.06 11.73 4.72
CA SER A 147 23.07 12.47 5.49
C SER A 147 23.03 12.03 6.95
N ALA A 148 24.02 12.45 7.74
CA ALA A 148 23.99 12.26 9.19
C ALA A 148 22.79 12.96 9.85
N GLY A 149 22.27 14.04 9.26
CA GLY A 149 21.10 14.77 9.76
C GLY A 149 19.76 14.21 9.28
N THR A 150 19.77 13.31 8.28
CA THR A 150 18.57 12.65 7.73
C THR A 150 18.85 11.17 7.46
N PRO A 151 19.06 10.34 8.50
CA PRO A 151 19.44 8.93 8.31
C PRO A 151 18.26 8.00 8.01
N ASN A 152 17.01 8.45 8.18
CA ASN A 152 15.82 7.61 8.05
C ASN A 152 15.24 7.73 6.64
N TYR A 153 15.21 6.64 5.89
CA TYR A 153 14.58 6.63 4.57
C TYR A 153 13.11 6.25 4.65
N PHE A 154 12.28 6.84 3.79
CA PHE A 154 10.94 6.36 3.48
C PHE A 154 10.80 6.20 1.97
N PRO A 155 10.29 5.05 1.47
CA PRO A 155 10.16 4.81 0.03
C PRO A 155 9.05 5.62 -0.64
N GLY A 156 8.16 6.27 0.12
CA GLY A 156 6.95 6.91 -0.39
C GLY A 156 5.76 5.95 -0.39
N GLY A 157 4.55 6.49 -0.32
CA GLY A 157 3.31 5.71 -0.31
C GLY A 157 2.33 6.15 0.78
N ARG A 158 1.40 5.27 1.14
CA ARG A 158 0.34 5.57 2.12
C ARG A 158 0.66 5.01 3.51
N VAL A 159 0.42 5.81 4.54
CA VAL A 159 0.49 5.42 5.95
C VAL A 159 -0.79 5.84 6.64
N ALA A 160 -1.54 4.88 7.18
CA ALA A 160 -2.85 5.11 7.81
C ALA A 160 -3.76 6.01 6.95
N GLY A 161 -3.89 5.66 5.67
CA GLY A 161 -4.72 6.38 4.69
C GLY A 161 -4.10 7.66 4.12
N ARG A 162 -3.00 8.20 4.67
CA ARG A 162 -2.40 9.45 4.21
C ARG A 162 -1.13 9.26 3.40
N PRO A 163 -0.93 10.03 2.32
CA PRO A 163 0.28 9.96 1.50
C PRO A 163 1.48 10.60 2.20
N VAL A 164 2.59 9.88 2.26
CA VAL A 164 3.86 10.34 2.85
C VAL A 164 4.92 10.34 1.76
N PRO A 165 5.56 11.49 1.45
CA PRO A 165 6.52 11.58 0.35
C PRO A 165 7.75 10.70 0.54
N ALA A 166 8.27 10.16 -0.56
CA ALA A 166 9.56 9.46 -0.55
C ALA A 166 10.69 10.43 -0.17
N GLY A 167 11.65 10.00 0.63
CA GLY A 167 12.79 10.85 0.99
C GLY A 167 13.56 10.40 2.23
N TRP A 168 14.55 11.21 2.61
CA TRP A 168 15.36 11.02 3.80
C TRP A 168 14.95 12.01 4.89
N TYR A 169 14.83 11.56 6.12
CA TYR A 169 14.28 12.33 7.24
C TYR A 169 15.15 12.24 8.49
N SER A 170 15.18 13.31 9.28
CA SER A 170 15.89 13.35 10.57
C SER A 170 15.31 12.35 11.57
N GLU A 171 14.01 12.14 11.50
CA GLU A 171 13.28 11.17 12.30
C GLU A 171 12.11 10.59 11.51
N PRO A 172 11.69 9.36 11.82
CA PRO A 172 10.63 8.69 11.10
C PRO A 172 9.24 9.14 11.58
N TRP A 173 8.86 10.38 11.27
CA TRP A 173 7.63 11.03 11.76
C TRP A 173 6.32 10.32 11.37
N TRP A 174 6.35 9.43 10.37
CA TRP A 174 5.22 8.57 9.97
C TRP A 174 5.09 7.28 10.80
N LYS A 175 6.18 6.78 11.41
CA LYS A 175 6.19 5.48 12.11
C LYS A 175 5.12 5.38 13.22
N PRO A 176 4.85 6.43 14.03
CA PRO A 176 3.76 6.37 15.02
C PRO A 176 2.39 6.08 14.39
N ALA A 177 2.06 6.68 13.24
CA ALA A 177 0.80 6.44 12.55
C ALA A 177 0.74 5.06 11.91
N LEU A 178 1.88 4.54 11.43
CA LEU A 178 1.99 3.17 10.93
C LEU A 178 1.67 2.13 12.01
N ILE A 179 2.11 2.38 13.25
CA ILE A 179 1.90 1.46 14.38
C ILE A 179 0.48 1.63 14.96
N ALA A 180 0.05 2.88 15.19
CA ALA A 180 -1.22 3.17 15.85
C ALA A 180 -2.43 3.10 14.91
N GLY A 181 -2.22 3.13 13.59
CA GLY A 181 -3.28 3.23 12.59
C GLY A 181 -3.97 4.61 12.54
N ALA A 182 -3.47 5.59 13.30
CA ALA A 182 -4.04 6.93 13.38
C ALA A 182 -2.95 7.99 13.48
N TRP A 183 -3.21 9.16 12.89
CA TRP A 183 -2.30 10.29 12.89
C TRP A 183 -2.50 11.17 14.12
N GLY A 184 -1.38 11.58 14.74
CA GLY A 184 -1.40 12.51 15.87
C GLY A 184 -1.86 13.92 15.48
N ALA A 185 -2.38 14.64 16.48
CA ALA A 185 -2.69 16.07 16.35
C ALA A 185 -1.45 16.86 15.91
N GLY A 186 -1.60 17.74 14.92
CA GLY A 186 -0.50 18.55 14.38
C GLY A 186 0.33 17.91 13.26
N SER A 187 0.06 16.65 12.89
CA SER A 187 0.72 15.97 11.76
C SER A 187 0.58 16.74 10.43
N ALA A 188 -0.55 17.40 10.22
CA ALA A 188 -0.76 18.23 9.03
C ALA A 188 0.03 19.53 9.04
N LEU A 189 0.22 20.15 10.21
CA LEU A 189 1.08 21.32 10.36
C LEU A 189 2.54 20.94 10.12
N LEU A 190 2.98 19.78 10.64
CA LEU A 190 4.29 19.24 10.32
C LEU A 190 4.43 19.00 8.81
N PHE A 191 3.46 18.33 8.18
CA PHE A 191 3.43 18.12 6.74
C PHE A 191 3.53 19.46 5.97
N ALA A 192 2.66 20.43 6.30
CA ALA A 192 2.66 21.75 5.68
C ALA A 192 4.04 22.40 5.79
N SER A 193 4.62 22.46 6.99
CA SER A 193 5.93 23.07 7.18
C SER A 193 7.04 22.37 6.35
N LEU A 194 7.03 21.04 6.30
CA LEU A 194 8.02 20.22 5.59
C LEU A 194 7.85 20.18 4.07
N PHE A 195 6.67 20.46 3.53
CA PHE A 195 6.40 20.22 2.11
C PHE A 195 5.79 21.41 1.34
N THR A 196 5.31 22.47 2.00
CA THR A 196 4.80 23.67 1.30
C THR A 196 5.79 24.21 0.27
N GLY A 197 5.36 24.40 -0.98
CA GLY A 197 6.16 24.94 -2.07
C GLY A 197 7.24 23.99 -2.64
N MET A 198 7.17 22.70 -2.32
CA MET A 198 8.05 21.67 -2.88
C MET A 198 7.44 21.10 -4.16
N ALA A 199 8.15 21.14 -5.29
CA ALA A 199 7.57 20.70 -6.57
C ALA A 199 7.36 19.18 -6.62
N GLY A 200 8.22 18.43 -5.94
CA GLY A 200 8.09 16.98 -5.79
C GLY A 200 6.94 16.52 -4.90
N VAL A 201 6.27 17.42 -4.17
CA VAL A 201 5.09 17.12 -3.35
C VAL A 201 3.93 18.01 -3.80
N GLY A 202 3.17 17.51 -4.78
CA GLY A 202 2.16 18.26 -5.51
C GLY A 202 0.80 18.40 -4.83
N TYR A 203 0.72 18.26 -3.49
CA TYR A 203 -0.54 18.32 -2.77
C TYR A 203 -0.45 19.11 -1.46
N THR A 204 -1.56 19.76 -1.12
CA THR A 204 -1.69 20.57 0.10
C THR A 204 -1.78 19.75 1.40
N ALA A 205 -1.60 20.42 2.54
CA ALA A 205 -1.82 19.82 3.85
C ALA A 205 -3.28 19.36 4.06
N GLN A 206 -4.25 20.04 3.44
CA GLN A 206 -5.65 19.62 3.46
C GLN A 206 -5.84 18.29 2.72
N ALA A 207 -5.25 18.16 1.52
CA ALA A 207 -5.25 16.92 0.75
C ALA A 207 -4.54 15.77 1.50
N PHE A 208 -3.44 16.07 2.20
CA PHE A 208 -2.80 15.13 3.12
C PHE A 208 -3.75 14.69 4.24
N GLU A 209 -4.42 15.62 4.93
CA GLU A 209 -5.33 15.32 6.03
C GLU A 209 -6.49 14.44 5.62
N ASN A 210 -7.07 14.74 4.47
CA ASN A 210 -8.17 14.01 3.84
C ASN A 210 -7.71 12.68 3.24
N GLY A 211 -6.41 12.45 3.15
CA GLY A 211 -5.84 11.24 2.56
C GLY A 211 -6.01 11.15 1.04
N THR A 212 -6.32 12.24 0.34
CA THR A 212 -6.41 12.20 -1.13
C THR A 212 -5.02 12.14 -1.74
N GLY A 213 -4.13 13.05 -1.31
CA GLY A 213 -2.82 13.24 -1.94
C GLY A 213 -2.88 13.94 -3.28
N GLU A 214 -4.04 14.49 -3.61
CA GLU A 214 -4.30 15.28 -4.79
C GLU A 214 -4.93 16.57 -4.30
N ASP A 215 -4.54 17.69 -4.90
CA ASP A 215 -5.23 18.96 -4.65
C ASP A 215 -6.70 18.76 -5.01
N SER A 216 -7.56 18.81 -3.98
CA SER A 216 -9.00 18.73 -4.13
C SER A 216 -9.43 19.96 -4.91
N LEU A 217 -9.49 19.83 -6.23
CA LEU A 217 -10.11 20.82 -7.11
C LEU A 217 -11.61 20.80 -6.80
N GLY A 218 -12.02 21.63 -5.84
CA GLY A 218 -13.40 22.02 -5.63
C GLY A 218 -14.35 20.91 -5.21
N GLN A 219 -14.44 20.65 -3.90
CA GLN A 219 -15.71 20.21 -3.32
C GLN A 219 -16.64 21.44 -3.30
N GLY A 220 -17.23 21.70 -4.46
CA GLY A 220 -18.00 22.90 -4.77
C GLY A 220 -18.56 22.81 -6.18
N ASP A 221 -19.27 21.74 -6.48
CA ASP A 221 -20.27 21.71 -7.55
C ASP A 221 -21.38 20.73 -7.16
N GLU A 222 -22.30 21.21 -6.31
CA GLU A 222 -23.68 20.73 -6.34
C GLU A 222 -24.34 21.42 -7.53
N GLY A 223 -24.49 20.69 -8.65
CA GLY A 223 -25.01 21.25 -9.90
C GLY A 223 -25.43 20.21 -10.91
N GLU A 224 -26.63 19.66 -10.71
CA GLU A 224 -27.59 19.15 -11.72
C GLU A 224 -27.09 18.70 -13.11
N GLY A 225 -27.30 17.41 -13.39
CA GLY A 225 -28.09 16.95 -14.53
C GLY A 225 -27.49 17.07 -15.95
N THR A 226 -27.17 15.93 -16.56
CA THR A 226 -27.75 15.55 -17.86
C THR A 226 -27.52 14.05 -18.13
N ASP A 227 -28.64 13.35 -18.00
CA ASP A 227 -29.09 12.17 -18.71
C ASP A 227 -28.47 11.88 -20.09
N GLY A 228 -28.07 10.62 -20.24
CA GLY A 228 -27.81 9.93 -21.50
C GLY A 228 -28.21 8.47 -21.37
N SER A 229 -29.52 8.25 -21.17
CA SER A 229 -30.22 6.96 -21.17
C SER A 229 -29.91 6.12 -22.42
N TRP A 230 -29.77 4.80 -22.25
CA TRP A 230 -30.53 3.84 -23.07
C TRP A 230 -31.07 2.71 -22.19
N ASP A 231 -32.39 2.78 -22.05
CA ASP A 231 -33.35 1.90 -21.43
C ASP A 231 -33.32 0.43 -21.86
N GLY A 232 -33.76 -0.42 -20.93
CA GLY A 232 -34.07 -1.84 -21.07
C GLY A 232 -34.80 -2.41 -19.84
N ASP A 233 -35.89 -1.72 -19.47
CA ASP A 233 -36.99 -1.99 -18.51
C ASP A 233 -37.63 -3.42 -18.58
N PRO A 234 -38.62 -3.83 -17.74
CA PRO A 234 -39.07 -3.46 -16.37
C PRO A 234 -39.05 -4.64 -15.37
N GLY A 235 -39.35 -4.30 -14.11
CA GLY A 235 -39.44 -5.19 -12.96
C GLY A 235 -40.46 -6.34 -12.99
N LEU A 236 -40.35 -7.18 -11.96
CA LEU A 236 -41.48 -7.83 -11.32
C LEU A 236 -41.12 -8.03 -9.84
N ASP A 237 -41.99 -7.45 -9.02
CA ASP A 237 -41.97 -7.50 -7.57
C ASP A 237 -42.34 -8.91 -7.08
N ASP A 238 -42.11 -9.11 -5.79
CA ASP A 238 -42.91 -9.91 -4.86
C ASP A 238 -42.17 -11.05 -4.13
N HIS A 239 -42.52 -11.12 -2.85
CA HIS A 239 -42.25 -12.14 -1.84
C HIS A 239 -41.05 -11.92 -0.93
N GLY A 240 -41.33 -11.15 0.13
CA GLY A 240 -40.58 -11.20 1.37
C GLY A 240 -40.59 -12.58 2.01
N PHE A 241 -39.55 -12.84 2.81
CA PHE A 241 -39.59 -13.86 3.84
C PHE A 241 -38.84 -13.33 5.07
N ASP A 242 -39.63 -13.09 6.10
CA ASP A 242 -39.23 -13.02 7.50
C ASP A 242 -38.76 -14.42 7.95
N GLY A 243 -37.77 -14.47 8.85
CA GLY A 243 -37.16 -15.74 9.24
C GLY A 243 -35.99 -15.56 10.20
N GLY A 244 -36.31 -15.23 11.45
CA GLY A 244 -35.37 -15.23 12.55
C GLY A 244 -34.74 -16.61 12.80
N PHE A 245 -33.56 -16.60 13.42
CA PHE A 245 -32.97 -17.77 14.06
C PHE A 245 -32.30 -17.35 15.37
N ASP A 246 -32.91 -17.80 16.47
CA ASP A 246 -32.31 -17.94 17.79
C ASP A 246 -31.48 -19.23 17.86
N GLY A 247 -30.39 -19.18 18.65
CA GLY A 247 -29.85 -20.30 19.44
C GLY A 247 -29.10 -21.42 18.70
N PHE A 248 -27.78 -21.53 18.89
CA PHE A 248 -27.09 -22.27 19.98
C PHE A 248 -25.59 -21.93 19.96
#